data_AF-A7HAC0-F1
#
_entry.id   AF-A7HAC0-F1
#
_cell.length_a   1.000
_cell.length_b   1.000
_cell.length_c   1.000
_cell.angle_alpha   90.00
_cell.angle_beta   90.00
_cell.angle_gamma   90.00
#
_symmetry.space_group_name_H-M   'P 1'
#
loop_
_entity.id
_entity.type
_entity.pdbx_description
1 polymer ?
#
loop_
_entity_poly.entity_id
_entity_poly.type
_entity_poly.pdbx_seq_one_letter_code
_entity_poly.pdbx_strand_id
1 'polypeptide(L)'
;MSERTLRTRVPVTAVIAAAAHLAFDVLSTRLPWTTPPYLLVDYVAGPFRDIVAIDRTAVSIAVAIAASSVNGLITATLAAALDDAARRVRGLGLLLSALWGLSGGLLALIYLSAPLGILAGSLAAGIPRSFAVAWLAERFRR
;
A
#
# COMPACT_ATOMS: atom_id res chain seq x y z
N MET A 1 -12.47 -25.44 -3.43
CA MET A 1 -12.27 -25.00 -2.04
C MET A 1 -13.64 -24.73 -1.41
N SER A 2 -13.93 -25.12 -0.16
CA SER A 2 -15.25 -24.91 0.46
C SER A 2 -15.52 -23.42 0.72
N GLU A 3 -16.77 -22.96 0.58
CA GLU A 3 -17.21 -21.57 0.87
C GLU A 3 -16.80 -21.13 2.29
N ARG A 4 -16.78 -22.08 3.24
CA ARG A 4 -16.35 -21.84 4.63
C ARG A 4 -14.87 -21.48 4.74
N THR A 5 -14.04 -22.01 3.85
CA THR A 5 -12.60 -21.76 3.80
C THR A 5 -12.27 -20.40 3.17
N LEU A 6 -13.08 -19.93 2.21
CA LEU A 6 -12.98 -18.56 1.68
C LEU A 6 -13.36 -17.52 2.74
N ARG A 7 -14.43 -17.78 3.51
CA ARG A 7 -14.91 -16.87 4.57
C ARG A 7 -13.90 -16.59 5.68
N THR A 8 -13.02 -17.52 6.00
CA THR A 8 -12.02 -17.35 7.07
C THR A 8 -10.66 -16.89 6.56
N ARG A 9 -10.25 -17.30 5.36
CA ARG A 9 -8.92 -16.96 4.82
C ARG A 9 -8.81 -15.54 4.29
N VAL A 10 -9.88 -15.01 3.68
CA VAL A 10 -9.86 -13.65 3.12
C VAL A 10 -9.69 -12.59 4.23
N PRO A 11 -10.44 -12.63 5.35
CA PRO A 11 -10.22 -11.68 6.45
C PRO A 11 -8.83 -11.76 7.06
N VAL A 12 -8.30 -12.96 7.29
CA VAL A 12 -6.94 -13.14 7.85
C VAL A 12 -5.89 -12.58 6.90
N THR A 13 -6.00 -12.88 5.60
CA THR A 13 -5.10 -12.33 4.58
C THR A 13 -5.17 -10.81 4.55
N ALA A 14 -6.37 -10.22 4.67
CA ALA A 14 -6.56 -8.78 4.69
C ALA A 14 -5.88 -8.12 5.88
N VAL A 15 -6.05 -8.67 7.09
CA VAL A 15 -5.43 -8.15 8.32
C VAL A 15 -3.90 -8.25 8.24
N ILE A 16 -3.37 -9.38 7.78
CA ILE A 16 -1.90 -9.57 7.67
C ILE A 16 -1.31 -8.64 6.63
N ALA A 17 -1.96 -8.50 5.48
CA ALA A 17 -1.53 -7.56 4.45
C ALA A 17 -1.60 -6.12 4.95
N ALA A 18 -2.68 -5.72 5.64
CA ALA A 18 -2.81 -4.40 6.23
C ALA A 18 -1.70 -4.13 7.25
N ALA A 19 -1.44 -5.07 8.16
CA ALA A 19 -0.36 -4.96 9.14
C ALA A 19 1.02 -4.83 8.47
N ALA A 20 1.27 -5.61 7.41
CA ALA A 20 2.51 -5.51 6.64
C ALA A 20 2.64 -4.14 5.95
N HIS A 21 1.56 -3.65 5.32
CA HIS A 21 1.53 -2.31 4.75
C HIS A 21 1.81 -1.25 5.80
N LEU A 22 1.18 -1.31 6.97
CA LEU A 22 1.40 -0.34 8.05
C LEU A 22 2.84 -0.40 8.58
N ALA A 23 3.41 -1.59 8.72
CA ALA A 23 4.81 -1.74 9.12
C ALA A 23 5.76 -1.09 8.10
N PHE A 24 5.53 -1.30 6.80
CA PHE A 24 6.30 -0.61 5.75
C PHE A 24 6.13 0.91 5.79
N ASP A 25 4.92 1.40 6.07
CA ASP A 25 4.67 2.84 6.22
C ASP A 25 5.53 3.41 7.36
N VAL A 26 5.51 2.76 8.53
CA VAL A 26 6.35 3.15 9.68
C VAL A 26 7.82 3.13 9.33
N LEU A 27 8.32 2.06 8.69
CA LEU A 27 9.74 1.94 8.32
C LEU A 27 10.15 3.03 7.32
N SER A 28 9.28 3.36 6.37
CA SER A 28 9.53 4.35 5.33
C SER A 28 9.60 5.80 5.83
N THR A 29 9.10 6.08 7.04
CA THR A 29 9.20 7.43 7.65
C THR A 29 10.65 7.87 7.90
N ARG A 30 11.60 6.92 7.93
CA ARG A 30 13.02 7.20 8.15
C ARG A 30 13.73 7.75 6.90
N LEU A 31 13.18 7.51 5.71
CA LEU A 31 13.79 7.88 4.43
C LEU A 31 12.69 8.44 3.50
N PRO A 32 12.62 9.77 3.29
CA PRO A 32 11.54 10.41 2.53
C PRO A 32 11.34 9.84 1.11
N TRP A 33 12.42 9.43 0.44
CA TRP A 33 12.36 8.84 -0.89
C TRP A 33 11.80 7.42 -0.92
N THR A 34 11.56 6.79 0.23
CA THR A 34 10.84 5.49 0.33
C THR A 34 9.43 5.65 0.89
N THR A 35 9.09 6.85 1.37
CA THR A 35 7.79 7.14 1.96
C THR A 35 6.70 7.06 0.88
N PRO A 36 5.58 6.36 1.13
CA PRO A 36 4.46 6.25 0.19
C PRO A 36 3.96 7.60 -0.28
N PRO A 37 3.46 7.74 -1.52
CA PRO A 37 2.94 9.00 -2.02
C PRO A 37 1.81 9.57 -1.14
N TYR A 38 0.95 8.72 -0.57
CA TYR A 38 -0.12 9.12 0.34
C TYR A 38 0.37 9.60 1.72
N LEU A 39 1.65 9.38 2.08
CA LEU A 39 2.27 9.87 3.32
C LEU A 39 3.28 10.99 3.09
N LEU A 40 3.46 11.46 1.85
CA LEU A 40 4.30 12.60 1.50
C LEU A 40 3.62 13.94 1.88
N VAL A 41 3.16 14.04 3.13
CA VAL A 41 2.38 15.17 3.68
C VAL A 41 3.12 16.51 3.59
N ASP A 42 4.46 16.48 3.64
CA ASP A 42 5.33 17.64 3.43
C ASP A 42 5.22 18.25 2.04
N TYR A 43 4.88 17.41 1.07
CA TYR A 43 4.87 17.77 -0.34
C TYR A 43 3.47 18.03 -0.85
N VAL A 44 2.48 18.12 0.02
CA VAL A 44 1.09 18.39 -0.37
C VAL A 44 1.00 19.75 -1.07
N ALA A 45 0.31 19.77 -2.20
CA ALA A 45 0.11 20.96 -3.03
C ALA A 45 -0.63 22.06 -2.26
N GLY A 46 -0.35 23.32 -2.58
CA GLY A 46 -0.86 24.51 -1.89
C GLY A 46 -2.33 24.47 -1.46
N PRO A 47 -3.29 24.09 -2.34
CA PRO A 47 -4.72 24.06 -2.02
C PRO A 47 -5.13 23.11 -0.89
N PHE A 48 -4.28 22.15 -0.53
CA PHE A 48 -4.57 21.12 0.47
C PHE A 48 -3.73 21.27 1.74
N ARG A 49 -2.79 22.23 1.79
CA ARG A 49 -1.85 22.39 2.91
C ARG A 49 -2.56 22.74 4.22
N ASP A 50 -3.59 23.57 4.16
CA ASP A 50 -4.28 24.04 5.36
C ASP A 50 -4.99 22.91 6.11
N ILE A 51 -5.47 21.88 5.40
CA ILE A 51 -6.09 20.68 6.00
C ILE A 51 -5.04 19.86 6.77
N VAL A 52 -3.83 19.77 6.23
CA VAL A 52 -2.73 18.97 6.81
C VAL A 52 -2.01 19.72 7.93
N ALA A 53 -2.06 21.05 7.92
CA ALA A 53 -1.38 21.91 8.90
C ALA A 53 -2.03 21.92 10.29
N ILE A 54 -3.30 21.49 10.42
CA ILE A 54 -4.04 21.49 11.69
C ILE A 54 -3.41 20.52 12.71
N ASP A 55 -3.19 19.27 12.31
CA ASP A 55 -2.45 18.27 13.09
C ASP A 55 -1.85 17.24 12.13
N ARG A 56 -0.65 17.57 11.66
CA ARG A 56 0.07 16.77 10.68
C ARG A 56 0.33 15.34 11.13
N THR A 57 0.63 15.15 12.42
CA THR A 57 0.95 13.83 12.97
C THR A 57 -0.31 12.97 13.00
N ALA A 58 -1.40 13.50 13.53
CA ALA A 58 -2.68 12.79 13.54
C ALA A 58 -3.16 12.45 12.13
N VAL A 59 -3.05 13.39 11.18
CA VAL A 59 -3.39 13.16 9.77
C VAL A 59 -2.54 12.05 9.17
N SER A 60 -1.22 12.06 9.38
CA SER A 60 -0.32 11.03 8.84
C SER A 60 -0.64 9.64 9.40
N ILE A 61 -0.94 9.54 10.70
CA ILE A 61 -1.35 8.30 11.34
C ILE A 61 -2.69 7.81 10.77
N ALA A 62 -3.68 8.67 10.69
CA ALA A 62 -5.00 8.33 10.16
C ALA A 62 -4.91 7.85 8.70
N VAL A 63 -4.14 8.54 7.86
CA VAL A 63 -3.91 8.16 6.46
C VAL A 63 -3.18 6.83 6.37
N ALA A 64 -2.14 6.58 7.18
CA ALA A 64 -1.43 5.31 7.18
C ALA A 64 -2.36 4.14 7.57
N ILE A 65 -3.19 4.31 8.61
CA ILE A 65 -4.16 3.29 9.04
C ILE A 65 -5.20 3.03 7.95
N ALA A 66 -5.78 4.10 7.37
CA ALA A 66 -6.80 3.97 6.34
C ALA A 66 -6.24 3.32 5.07
N ALA A 67 -5.10 3.82 4.57
CA ALA A 67 -4.45 3.32 3.37
C ALA A 67 -3.98 1.87 3.53
N SER A 68 -3.37 1.52 4.67
CA SER A 68 -2.95 0.14 4.93
C SER A 68 -4.13 -0.81 5.02
N SER A 69 -5.26 -0.39 5.63
CA SER A 69 -6.49 -1.18 5.68
C SER A 69 -7.08 -1.44 4.29
N VAL A 70 -7.19 -0.39 3.46
CA VAL A 70 -7.67 -0.51 2.06
C VAL A 70 -6.74 -1.40 1.24
N ASN A 71 -5.43 -1.21 1.34
CA ASN A 71 -4.45 -2.05 0.65
C ASN A 71 -4.50 -3.52 1.11
N GLY A 72 -4.77 -3.76 2.40
CA GLY A 72 -4.99 -5.10 2.93
C GLY A 72 -6.20 -5.78 2.30
N LEU A 73 -7.33 -5.07 2.20
CA LEU A 73 -8.54 -5.57 1.53
C LEU A 73 -8.30 -5.86 0.04
N ILE A 74 -7.68 -4.93 -0.68
CA ILE A 74 -7.29 -5.11 -2.09
C ILE A 74 -6.43 -6.36 -2.25
N THR A 75 -5.40 -6.50 -1.41
CA THR A 75 -4.50 -7.66 -1.43
C THR A 75 -5.28 -8.95 -1.24
N ALA A 76 -6.18 -9.01 -0.25
CA ALA A 76 -6.95 -10.21 0.02
C ALA A 76 -7.90 -10.58 -1.13
N THR A 77 -8.57 -9.60 -1.73
CA THR A 77 -9.46 -9.81 -2.88
C THR A 77 -8.69 -10.29 -4.10
N LEU A 78 -7.56 -9.66 -4.44
CA LEU A 78 -6.72 -10.09 -5.57
C LEU A 78 -6.10 -11.46 -5.31
N ALA A 79 -5.67 -11.72 -4.08
CA ALA A 79 -5.13 -13.01 -3.69
C ALA A 79 -6.20 -14.11 -3.83
N ALA A 80 -7.46 -13.84 -3.46
CA ALA A 80 -8.58 -14.76 -3.67
C ALA A 80 -8.91 -14.96 -5.15
N ALA A 81 -8.84 -13.91 -5.97
CA ALA A 81 -9.06 -14.00 -7.41
C ALA A 81 -7.97 -14.84 -8.13
N LEU A 82 -6.77 -14.89 -7.57
CA LEU A 82 -5.62 -15.64 -8.10
C LEU A 82 -5.45 -17.03 -7.45
N ASP A 83 -6.49 -17.59 -6.82
CA ASP A 83 -6.41 -18.83 -6.03
C ASP A 83 -5.68 -19.98 -6.75
N ASP A 84 -6.06 -20.23 -8.01
CA ASP A 84 -5.57 -21.35 -8.81
C ASP A 84 -4.38 -20.99 -9.73
N ALA A 85 -3.79 -19.80 -9.56
CA ALA A 85 -2.71 -19.34 -10.43
C ALA A 85 -1.37 -20.02 -10.08
N ALA A 86 -0.73 -20.68 -11.06
CA ALA A 86 0.57 -21.35 -10.89
C ALA A 86 1.71 -20.44 -10.41
N ARG A 87 1.64 -19.12 -10.66
CA ARG A 87 2.62 -18.11 -10.23
C ARG A 87 1.97 -17.01 -9.38
N ARG A 88 1.15 -17.41 -8.41
CA ARG A 88 0.32 -16.51 -7.60
C ARG A 88 1.08 -15.34 -6.96
N VAL A 89 2.23 -15.58 -6.31
CA VAL A 89 3.03 -14.50 -5.69
C VAL A 89 3.50 -13.48 -6.73
N ARG A 90 3.95 -13.95 -7.91
CA ARG A 90 4.39 -13.06 -9.00
C ARG A 90 3.22 -12.28 -9.58
N GLY A 91 2.08 -12.93 -9.81
CA GLY A 91 0.88 -12.27 -10.33
C GLY A 91 0.35 -11.21 -9.36
N LEU A 92 0.23 -11.57 -8.08
CA LEU A 92 -0.22 -10.66 -7.03
C LEU A 92 0.77 -9.49 -6.84
N GLY A 93 2.08 -9.77 -6.79
CA GLY A 93 3.11 -8.75 -6.68
C GLY A 93 3.05 -7.75 -7.83
N LEU A 94 2.92 -8.23 -9.08
CA LEU A 94 2.76 -7.37 -10.26
C LEU A 94 1.50 -6.51 -10.21
N LEU A 95 0.35 -7.08 -9.84
CA LEU A 95 -0.90 -6.32 -9.71
C LEU A 95 -0.82 -5.26 -8.63
N LEU A 96 -0.26 -5.59 -7.46
CA LEU A 96 -0.05 -4.64 -6.37
C LEU A 96 0.93 -3.54 -6.77
N SER A 97 2.00 -3.86 -7.50
CA SER A 97 2.94 -2.86 -8.03
C SER A 97 2.29 -1.96 -9.08
N ALA A 98 1.45 -2.50 -9.95
CA ALA A 98 0.71 -1.72 -10.93
C ALA A 98 -0.29 -0.76 -10.25
N LEU A 99 -1.03 -1.25 -9.26
CA LEU A 99 -1.95 -0.42 -8.47
C LEU A 99 -1.19 0.65 -7.69
N TRP A 100 -0.04 0.32 -7.11
CA TRP A 100 0.84 1.29 -6.45
C TRP A 100 1.31 2.38 -7.41
N GLY A 101 1.83 2.00 -8.57
CA GLY A 101 2.31 2.93 -9.59
C GLY A 101 1.18 3.85 -10.08
N LEU A 102 0.00 3.28 -10.34
CA LEU A 102 -1.17 4.03 -10.81
C LEU A 102 -1.70 5.00 -9.74
N SER A 103 -1.98 4.49 -8.54
CA SER A 103 -2.54 5.31 -7.45
C SER A 103 -1.55 6.34 -6.94
N GLY A 104 -0.28 5.95 -6.77
CA GLY A 104 0.81 6.84 -6.40
C GLY A 104 1.10 7.90 -7.46
N GLY A 105 1.08 7.52 -8.74
CA GLY A 105 1.22 8.45 -9.85
C GLY A 105 0.05 9.45 -9.91
N LEU A 106 -1.18 9.00 -9.68
CA LEU A 106 -2.35 9.89 -9.65
C LEU A 106 -2.26 10.89 -8.48
N LEU A 107 -1.88 10.42 -7.28
CA LEU A 107 -1.59 11.30 -6.14
C LEU A 107 -0.51 12.32 -6.47
N ALA A 108 0.55 11.88 -7.16
CA ALA A 108 1.62 12.76 -7.56
C ALA A 108 1.18 13.87 -8.52
N LEU A 109 0.28 13.55 -9.45
CA LEU A 109 -0.23 14.51 -10.43
C LEU A 109 -1.20 15.52 -9.83
N ILE A 110 -2.02 15.10 -8.87
CA ILE A 110 -3.15 15.91 -8.38
C ILE A 110 -2.85 16.56 -7.02
N TYR A 111 -2.15 15.85 -6.13
CA TYR A 111 -2.07 16.19 -4.71
C TYR A 111 -0.66 16.58 -4.24
N LEU A 112 0.39 16.22 -4.98
CA LEU A 112 1.77 16.43 -4.53
C LEU A 112 2.54 17.44 -5.39
N SER A 113 3.48 18.10 -4.74
CA SER A 113 4.47 19.02 -5.28
C SER A 113 5.89 18.54 -4.95
N ALA A 114 6.07 17.21 -4.81
CA ALA A 114 7.32 16.59 -4.41
C ALA A 114 8.39 16.70 -5.51
N PRO A 115 9.68 16.84 -5.16
CA PRO A 115 10.77 16.72 -6.12
C PRO A 115 10.70 15.37 -6.85
N LEU A 116 11.00 15.36 -8.16
CA LEU A 116 10.92 14.16 -9.00
C LEU A 116 11.74 12.98 -8.44
N GLY A 117 12.90 13.25 -7.81
CA GLY A 117 13.72 12.20 -7.19
C GLY A 117 13.04 11.52 -5.99
N ILE A 118 12.31 12.28 -5.15
CA ILE A 118 11.53 11.73 -4.03
C ILE A 118 10.37 10.91 -4.57
N LEU A 119 9.66 11.44 -5.57
CA LEU A 119 8.54 10.75 -6.18
C LEU A 119 8.98 9.45 -6.88
N ALA A 120 10.03 9.51 -7.69
CA ALA A 120 10.56 8.34 -8.39
C ALA A 120 11.03 7.27 -7.40
N GLY A 121 11.74 7.67 -6.35
CA GLY A 121 12.12 6.77 -5.26
C GLY A 121 10.90 6.13 -4.60
N SER A 122 9.89 6.94 -4.28
CA SER A 122 8.67 6.50 -3.61
C SER A 122 7.89 5.47 -4.44
N LEU A 123 7.76 5.73 -5.74
CA LEU A 123 7.13 4.81 -6.67
C LEU A 123 7.94 3.52 -6.84
N ALA A 124 9.26 3.63 -6.99
CA ALA A 124 10.14 2.48 -7.14
C ALA A 124 10.17 1.59 -5.87
N ALA A 125 10.19 2.20 -4.69
CA ALA A 125 10.18 1.50 -3.40
C ALA A 125 8.88 0.71 -3.16
N GLY A 126 7.78 1.08 -3.83
CA GLY A 126 6.54 0.31 -3.80
C GLY A 126 6.66 -1.08 -4.41
N ILE A 127 7.54 -1.28 -5.40
CA ILE A 127 7.71 -2.57 -6.08
C ILE A 127 8.17 -3.66 -5.10
N PRO A 128 9.33 -3.57 -4.44
CA PRO A 128 9.76 -4.60 -3.50
C PRO A 128 8.75 -4.80 -2.35
N ARG A 129 8.09 -3.72 -1.92
CA ARG A 129 7.00 -3.79 -0.93
C ARG A 129 5.83 -4.64 -1.40
N SER A 130 5.33 -4.42 -2.62
CA SER A 130 4.24 -5.19 -3.22
C SER A 130 4.55 -6.68 -3.25
N PHE A 131 5.79 -7.05 -3.61
CA PHE A 131 6.21 -8.45 -3.65
C PHE A 131 6.36 -9.05 -2.25
N ALA A 132 6.84 -8.30 -1.27
CA ALA A 132 6.91 -8.75 0.12
C ALA A 132 5.51 -9.02 0.69
N VAL A 133 4.55 -8.13 0.45
CA VAL A 133 3.14 -8.32 0.85
C VAL A 133 2.53 -9.53 0.13
N ALA A 134 2.76 -9.68 -1.18
CA ALA A 134 2.28 -10.81 -1.95
C ALA A 134 2.82 -12.16 -1.42
N TRP A 135 4.10 -12.19 -1.02
CA TRP A 135 4.72 -13.36 -0.41
C TRP A 135 4.10 -13.69 0.96
N LEU A 136 3.88 -12.69 1.81
CA LEU A 136 3.20 -12.86 3.10
C LEU A 136 1.78 -13.39 2.91
N ALA A 137 1.00 -12.79 2.01
CA ALA A 137 -0.38 -13.20 1.71
C ALA A 137 -0.47 -14.66 1.23
N GLU A 138 0.52 -15.13 0.46
CA GLU A 138 0.64 -16.55 0.09
C GLU A 138 0.94 -17.44 1.31
N ARG A 139 1.88 -17.02 2.16
CA ARG A 139 2.36 -17.83 3.29
C ARG A 139 1.29 -18.13 4.32
N PHE A 140 0.46 -17.14 4.64
CA PHE A 140 -0.58 -17.24 5.67
C PHE A 140 -1.92 -17.80 5.17
N ARG A 141 -2.00 -18.16 3.89
CA ARG A 141 -3.17 -18.82 3.33
C ARG A 141 -3.08 -20.35 3.37
N ARG A 142 -1.86 -20.89 3.37
CA ARG A 142 -1.59 -22.33 3.46
C ARG A 142 -1.92 -22.83 4.86
#